data_AF-A0A839P293-F1
#
_entry.id   AF-A0A839P293-F1
#
_cell.length_a   1.000
_cell.length_b   1.000
_cell.length_c   1.000
_cell.angle_alpha   90.00
_cell.angle_beta   90.00
_cell.angle_gamma   90.00
#
_symmetry.space_group_name_H-M   'P 1'
#
loop_
_entity.id
_entity.type
_entity.pdbx_description
1 polymer ?
#
loop_
_entity_poly.entity_id
_entity_poly.type
_entity_poly.pdbx_seq_one_letter_code
_entity_poly.pdbx_strand_id
1 'polypeptide(L)'
;MPPRLGGSGPIPQGAEGGAGLPEGAFDAIPEKQLYIFPGPKPGAPADDQLGGAGPVPKRFSRYQAGDVGYVPFAMGHYIENTGDTPPTFLEMFRSPRYADISLRQWMALTPHALVRAHTKLDRAAIDALPKTKSPVVPG
;
A
#
# COMPACT_ATOMS: atom_id res chain seq x y z
N MET A 1 35.36 -35.81 8.92
CA MET A 1 35.57 -35.01 10.14
C MET A 1 35.98 -33.60 9.73
N PRO A 2 35.07 -32.61 9.74
CA PRO A 2 35.42 -31.19 9.70
C PRO A 2 35.44 -30.60 11.13
N PRO A 3 36.27 -29.57 11.41
CA PRO A 3 36.37 -28.99 12.75
C PRO A 3 35.22 -28.00 13.03
N ARG A 4 34.73 -28.04 14.27
CA ARG A 4 33.98 -26.96 14.93
C ARG A 4 34.96 -26.08 15.72
N LEU A 5 34.83 -24.76 15.57
CA LEU A 5 35.21 -23.71 16.53
C LEU A 5 34.12 -22.63 16.32
N GLY A 6 33.30 -22.20 17.28
CA GLY A 6 33.54 -22.02 18.71
C GLY A 6 33.97 -20.57 18.97
N GLY A 7 33.03 -19.63 19.00
CA GLY A 7 33.29 -18.22 19.28
C GLY A 7 31.99 -17.44 19.58
N SER A 8 31.63 -17.39 20.86
CA SER A 8 30.58 -16.55 21.43
C SER A 8 31.00 -15.08 21.42
N GLY A 9 30.35 -14.26 20.59
CA GLY A 9 30.39 -12.80 20.66
C GLY A 9 28.96 -12.27 20.83
N PRO A 10 28.75 -11.17 21.59
CA PRO A 10 27.41 -10.68 21.89
C PRO A 10 26.71 -10.23 20.59
N ILE A 11 25.48 -10.69 20.43
CA ILE A 11 24.56 -10.21 19.39
C ILE A 11 24.38 -8.70 19.61
N PRO A 12 24.63 -7.83 18.62
CA PRO A 12 24.28 -6.43 18.74
C PRO A 12 22.77 -6.35 18.94
N GLN A 13 22.36 -5.90 20.14
CA GLN A 13 20.96 -5.69 20.47
C GLN A 13 20.38 -4.73 19.43
N GLY A 14 19.41 -5.24 18.68
CA GLY A 14 18.71 -4.49 17.65
C GLY A 14 18.12 -3.22 18.25
N ALA A 15 18.23 -2.15 17.48
CA ALA A 15 17.46 -0.94 17.66
C ALA A 15 15.97 -1.29 17.54
N GLU A 16 15.31 -1.52 18.67
CA GLU A 16 13.86 -1.53 18.75
C GLU A 16 13.36 -0.09 18.74
N GLY A 17 13.32 0.51 17.56
CA GLY A 17 12.49 1.68 17.28
C GLY A 17 11.04 1.26 17.12
N GLY A 18 10.44 0.66 18.17
CA GLY A 18 9.00 0.50 18.25
C GLY A 18 8.37 1.87 18.40
N ALA A 19 7.30 2.16 17.66
CA ALA A 19 6.47 3.33 17.93
C ALA A 19 6.15 3.33 19.43
N GLY A 20 6.61 4.35 20.16
CA GLY A 20 6.65 4.42 21.63
C GLY A 20 5.28 4.46 22.31
N LEU A 21 4.44 3.49 22.03
CA LEU A 21 3.12 3.32 22.60
C LEU A 21 3.27 2.45 23.87
N PRO A 22 2.69 2.87 25.01
CA PRO A 22 2.63 2.03 26.21
C PRO A 22 1.83 0.76 25.91
N GLU A 23 2.26 -0.39 26.45
CA GLU A 23 1.63 -1.70 26.17
C GLU A 23 0.11 -1.74 26.45
N GLY A 24 -0.38 -0.95 27.41
CA GLY A 24 -1.83 -0.85 27.70
C GLY A 24 -2.65 -0.09 26.66
N ALA A 25 -2.02 0.52 25.64
CA ALA A 25 -2.72 1.18 24.54
C ALA A 25 -3.54 0.19 23.68
N PHE A 26 -3.22 -1.11 23.76
CA PHE A 26 -3.85 -2.16 22.97
C PHE A 26 -5.08 -2.78 23.66
N ASP A 27 -5.31 -2.50 24.95
CA ASP A 27 -6.39 -3.10 25.74
C ASP A 27 -7.79 -2.61 25.33
N ALA A 28 -7.88 -1.47 24.63
CA ALA A 28 -9.13 -0.86 24.19
C ALA A 28 -9.39 -1.02 22.69
N ILE A 29 -8.68 -1.92 22.00
CA ILE A 29 -8.85 -2.11 20.56
C ILE A 29 -10.17 -2.86 20.30
N PRO A 30 -11.13 -2.24 19.58
CA PRO A 30 -12.40 -2.88 19.29
C PRO A 30 -12.19 -4.09 18.35
N GLU A 31 -12.83 -5.22 18.64
CA GLU A 31 -12.77 -6.45 17.83
C GLU A 31 -13.36 -6.30 16.42
N LYS A 32 -14.03 -5.17 16.12
CA LYS A 32 -14.64 -4.87 14.82
C LYS A 32 -14.27 -3.46 14.35
N GLN A 33 -13.94 -3.37 13.06
CA GLN A 33 -13.26 -2.25 12.39
C GLN A 33 -13.80 -0.85 12.74
N LEU A 34 -12.90 0.03 13.19
CA LEU A 34 -13.11 1.47 13.32
C LEU A 34 -11.96 2.18 12.59
N TYR A 35 -12.29 2.82 11.47
CA TYR A 35 -11.33 3.61 10.70
C TYR A 35 -11.21 4.99 11.35
N ILE A 36 -10.01 5.25 11.87
CA ILE A 36 -9.48 6.54 12.35
C ILE A 36 -9.93 6.91 13.77
N PHE A 37 -8.99 6.80 14.72
CA PHE A 37 -9.07 7.45 16.03
C PHE A 37 -8.50 8.87 15.92
N PRO A 38 -9.04 9.86 16.67
CA PRO A 38 -8.38 11.14 16.84
C PRO A 38 -7.08 10.95 17.65
N GLY A 39 -5.95 10.85 16.93
CA GLY A 39 -4.62 10.91 17.52
C GLY A 39 -4.16 12.36 17.71
N PRO A 40 -3.14 12.61 18.55
CA PRO A 40 -2.46 13.91 18.59
C PRO A 40 -2.00 14.30 17.19
N LYS A 41 -2.08 15.60 16.88
CA LYS A 41 -1.68 16.16 15.59
C LYS A 41 -0.30 15.61 15.21
N PRO A 42 -0.15 14.93 14.05
CA PRO A 42 1.14 14.47 13.58
C PRO A 42 2.15 15.62 13.57
N GLY A 43 3.43 15.29 13.78
CA GLY A 43 4.54 16.24 13.75
C GLY A 43 4.65 17.00 12.43
N ALA A 44 5.67 17.83 12.29
CA ALA A 44 5.89 18.49 10.99
C ALA A 44 6.12 17.39 9.93
N PRO A 45 5.66 17.55 8.67
CA PRO A 45 5.85 16.52 7.63
C PRO A 45 7.31 16.11 7.37
N ALA A 46 8.27 16.90 7.85
CA ALA A 46 9.68 16.57 7.83
C ALA A 46 10.05 15.43 8.80
N ASP A 47 9.29 15.27 9.89
CA ASP A 47 9.54 14.28 10.94
C ASP A 47 9.12 12.86 10.52
N ASP A 48 8.21 12.74 9.55
CA ASP A 48 7.75 11.46 8.98
C ASP A 48 8.62 10.97 7.81
N GLN A 49 9.69 11.69 7.48
CA GLN A 49 10.53 11.38 6.34
C GLN A 49 11.55 10.29 6.67
N LEU A 50 11.13 9.02 6.56
CA LEU A 50 12.06 7.89 6.52
C LEU A 50 12.94 8.01 5.27
N GLY A 51 14.26 7.96 5.47
CA GLY A 51 15.25 7.98 4.40
C GLY A 51 14.93 6.93 3.34
N GLY A 52 14.95 7.33 2.08
CA GLY A 52 14.43 6.53 0.96
C GLY A 52 14.96 5.10 0.98
N ALA A 53 14.04 4.14 1.03
CA ALA A 53 14.35 2.76 0.71
C ALA A 53 15.02 2.75 -0.67
N GLY A 54 16.16 2.07 -0.79
CA GLY A 54 16.93 1.96 -2.03
C GLY A 54 16.08 1.46 -3.22
N PRO A 55 16.69 1.26 -4.40
CA PRO A 55 15.95 0.96 -5.62
C PRO A 55 14.94 -0.17 -5.40
N VAL A 56 13.65 0.17 -5.38
CA VAL A 56 12.58 -0.82 -5.30
C VAL A 56 12.56 -1.52 -6.65
N PRO A 57 12.89 -2.82 -6.75
CA PRO A 57 12.85 -3.51 -8.02
C PRO A 57 11.41 -3.46 -8.55
N LYS A 58 11.21 -2.73 -9.65
CA LYS A 58 9.92 -2.70 -10.36
C LYS A 58 9.75 -4.05 -11.05
N ARG A 59 9.11 -5.01 -10.38
CA ARG A 59 8.69 -6.27 -11.01
C ARG A 59 7.30 -6.07 -11.61
N PHE A 60 7.27 -5.87 -12.92
CA PHE A 60 6.05 -6.04 -13.70
C PHE A 60 6.04 -7.44 -14.29
N SER A 61 4.90 -8.11 -14.21
CA SER A 61 4.66 -9.40 -14.89
C SER A 61 3.94 -9.13 -16.21
N ARG A 62 4.40 -9.80 -17.27
CA ARG A 62 3.68 -9.82 -18.56
C ARG A 62 2.77 -11.03 -18.59
N TYR A 63 1.57 -10.86 -19.14
CA TYR A 63 0.58 -11.91 -19.29
C TYR A 63 0.08 -11.93 -20.73
N GLN A 64 -0.15 -13.12 -21.27
CA GLN A 64 -0.78 -13.35 -22.58
C GLN A 64 -1.91 -14.40 -22.46
N ALA A 65 -2.55 -14.70 -23.58
CA ALA A 65 -3.60 -15.71 -23.63
C ALA A 65 -3.09 -17.07 -23.09
N GLY A 66 -3.79 -17.63 -22.12
CA GLY A 66 -3.43 -18.89 -21.45
C GLY A 66 -2.64 -18.74 -20.16
N ASP A 67 -2.13 -17.55 -19.84
CA ASP A 67 -1.39 -17.32 -18.59
C ASP A 67 -2.34 -17.15 -17.39
N VAL A 68 -1.81 -17.44 -16.20
CA VAL A 68 -2.50 -17.23 -14.92
C VAL A 68 -1.69 -16.26 -14.05
N GLY A 69 -2.37 -15.22 -13.56
CA GLY A 69 -1.83 -14.27 -12.59
C GLY A 69 -2.44 -14.47 -11.20
N TYR A 70 -1.72 -14.01 -10.17
CA TYR A 70 -2.21 -14.00 -8.80
C TYR A 70 -1.78 -12.70 -8.11
N VAL A 71 -2.74 -12.03 -7.47
CA VAL A 71 -2.49 -10.86 -6.64
C VAL A 71 -2.83 -11.22 -5.18
N PRO A 72 -1.85 -11.16 -4.26
CA PRO A 72 -2.11 -11.43 -2.85
C PRO A 72 -3.13 -10.44 -2.26
N PHE A 73 -3.82 -10.88 -1.20
CA PHE A 73 -4.83 -10.08 -0.53
C PHE A 73 -4.33 -8.66 -0.20
N ALA A 74 -5.16 -7.66 -0.54
CA ALA A 74 -4.93 -6.24 -0.31
C ALA A 74 -3.71 -5.59 -1.01
N MET A 75 -2.99 -6.31 -1.89
CA MET A 75 -1.92 -5.72 -2.68
C MET A 75 -2.47 -4.81 -3.79
N GLY A 76 -1.97 -3.57 -3.84
CA GLY A 76 -2.28 -2.64 -4.92
C GLY A 76 -1.79 -3.17 -6.27
N HIS A 77 -2.61 -3.04 -7.30
CA HIS A 77 -2.30 -3.51 -8.65
C HIS A 77 -3.04 -2.68 -9.72
N TYR A 78 -2.52 -2.74 -10.94
CA TYR A 78 -3.20 -2.30 -12.15
C TYR A 78 -2.89 -3.30 -13.26
N ILE A 79 -3.77 -3.35 -14.27
CA ILE A 79 -3.57 -4.17 -15.47
C ILE A 79 -3.57 -3.19 -16.65
N GLU A 80 -2.49 -3.25 -17.44
CA GLU A 80 -2.27 -2.39 -18.58
C GLU A 80 -2.24 -3.23 -19.85
N ASN A 81 -3.02 -2.82 -20.85
CA ASN A 81 -2.92 -3.41 -22.18
C ASN A 81 -1.68 -2.85 -22.88
N THR A 82 -0.67 -3.67 -23.09
CA THR A 82 0.54 -3.29 -23.85
C THR A 82 0.55 -3.81 -25.28
N GLY A 83 -0.59 -4.29 -25.80
CA GLY A 83 -0.73 -4.80 -27.17
C GLY A 83 -1.77 -4.02 -27.97
N ASP A 84 -1.90 -4.37 -29.25
CA ASP A 84 -2.73 -3.63 -30.22
C ASP A 84 -4.19 -4.11 -30.30
N THR A 85 -4.56 -5.09 -29.48
CA THR A 85 -5.91 -5.68 -29.48
C THR A 85 -6.55 -5.53 -28.10
N PRO A 86 -7.90 -5.47 -28.02
CA PRO A 86 -8.59 -5.44 -26.74
C PRO A 86 -8.29 -6.69 -25.90
N PRO A 87 -7.86 -6.55 -24.62
CA PRO A 87 -7.61 -7.70 -23.76
C PRO A 87 -8.92 -8.27 -23.24
N THR A 88 -8.95 -9.58 -23.02
CA THR A 88 -10.04 -10.25 -22.27
C THR A 88 -9.40 -11.14 -21.21
N PHE A 89 -9.81 -10.95 -19.95
CA PHE A 89 -9.33 -11.73 -18.81
C PHE A 89 -10.43 -11.85 -17.75
N LEU A 90 -10.23 -12.74 -16.76
CA LEU A 90 -11.18 -13.00 -15.69
C LEU A 90 -10.51 -12.81 -14.33
N GLU A 91 -11.08 -11.94 -13.49
CA GLU A 91 -10.71 -11.83 -12.08
C GLU A 91 -11.57 -12.77 -11.23
N MET A 92 -10.93 -13.65 -10.47
CA MET A 92 -11.61 -14.61 -9.61
C MET A 92 -11.21 -14.43 -8.15
N PHE A 93 -12.21 -14.48 -7.26
CA PHE A 93 -12.02 -14.25 -5.84
C PHE A 93 -12.64 -15.41 -5.06
N ARG A 94 -11.95 -15.89 -4.02
CA ARG A 94 -12.52 -16.84 -3.05
C ARG A 94 -13.41 -16.11 -2.04
N SER A 95 -14.48 -15.50 -2.54
CA SER A 95 -15.44 -14.69 -1.78
C SER A 95 -16.82 -14.76 -2.45
N PRO A 96 -17.92 -14.76 -1.68
CA PRO A 96 -19.26 -14.69 -2.26
C PRO A 96 -19.58 -13.31 -2.87
N ARG A 97 -18.74 -12.29 -2.65
CA ARG A 97 -18.95 -10.92 -3.13
C ARG A 97 -17.65 -10.31 -3.66
N TYR A 98 -17.76 -9.62 -4.79
CA TYR A 98 -16.72 -8.74 -5.30
C TYR A 98 -16.68 -7.41 -4.54
N ALA A 99 -15.47 -6.95 -4.21
CA ALA A 99 -15.23 -5.65 -3.61
C ALA A 99 -13.86 -5.15 -4.01
N ASP A 100 -13.75 -3.84 -4.21
CA ASP A 100 -12.51 -3.18 -4.55
C ASP A 100 -12.46 -1.76 -3.97
N ILE A 101 -11.29 -1.14 -4.02
CA ILE A 101 -11.09 0.27 -3.70
C ILE A 101 -10.30 0.91 -4.85
N SER A 102 -10.88 1.89 -5.53
CA SER A 102 -10.18 2.68 -6.53
C SER A 102 -9.31 3.75 -5.87
N LEU A 103 -8.01 3.77 -6.19
CA LEU A 103 -7.10 4.81 -5.69
C LEU A 103 -7.55 6.22 -6.10
N ARG A 104 -8.00 6.41 -7.35
CA ARG A 104 -8.46 7.70 -7.86
C ARG A 104 -9.68 8.21 -7.08
N GLN A 105 -10.66 7.34 -6.88
CA GLN A 105 -11.86 7.67 -6.11
C GLN A 105 -11.53 7.93 -4.65
N TRP A 106 -10.70 7.09 -4.04
CA TRP A 106 -10.31 7.23 -2.64
C TRP A 106 -9.63 8.58 -2.40
N MET A 107 -8.70 8.98 -3.27
CA MET A 107 -8.09 10.31 -3.20
C MET A 107 -9.12 11.43 -3.42
N ALA A 108 -10.06 11.29 -4.37
CA ALA A 108 -11.11 12.28 -4.61
C ALA A 108 -12.07 12.49 -3.42
N LEU A 109 -12.22 11.48 -2.56
CA LEU A 109 -13.10 11.51 -1.38
C LEU A 109 -12.35 11.81 -0.08
N THR A 110 -11.01 11.89 -0.13
CA THR A 110 -10.17 12.25 1.01
C THR A 110 -9.99 13.77 1.04
N PRO A 111 -9.95 14.42 2.22
CA PRO A 111 -9.69 15.86 2.31
C PRO A 111 -8.45 16.26 1.49
N HIS A 112 -8.60 17.21 0.56
CA HIS A 112 -7.55 17.56 -0.43
C HIS A 112 -6.25 18.04 0.24
N ALA A 113 -6.32 18.58 1.47
CA ALA A 113 -5.15 18.95 2.25
C ALA A 113 -4.30 17.72 2.61
N LEU A 114 -4.93 16.61 3.01
CA LEU A 114 -4.25 15.36 3.31
C LEU A 114 -3.68 14.75 2.03
N VAL A 115 -4.45 14.67 0.96
CA VAL A 115 -3.98 14.12 -0.33
C VAL A 115 -2.72 14.88 -0.79
N ARG A 116 -2.76 16.21 -0.74
CA ARG A 116 -1.61 17.06 -1.09
C ARG A 116 -0.40 16.82 -0.20
N ALA A 117 -0.60 16.72 1.11
CA ALA A 117 0.49 16.48 2.05
C ALA A 117 1.24 15.17 1.76
N HIS A 118 0.52 14.12 1.35
CA HIS A 118 1.11 12.80 1.07
C HIS A 118 1.68 12.68 -0.35
N THR A 119 1.00 13.26 -1.35
CA THR A 119 1.33 13.02 -2.76
C THR A 119 2.13 14.14 -3.41
N LYS A 120 2.10 15.35 -2.82
CA LYS A 120 2.65 16.58 -3.40
C LYS A 120 2.01 16.98 -4.74
N LEU A 121 0.85 16.43 -5.07
CA LEU A 121 0.05 16.85 -6.23
C LEU A 121 -0.49 18.26 -6.03
N ASP A 122 -0.58 19.03 -7.12
CA ASP A 122 -1.16 20.36 -7.07
C ASP A 122 -2.70 20.32 -6.90
N ARG A 123 -3.30 21.49 -6.66
CA ARG A 123 -4.74 21.59 -6.45
C ARG A 123 -5.53 21.16 -7.70
N ALA A 124 -5.08 21.53 -8.89
CA ALA A 124 -5.78 21.25 -10.14
C ALA A 124 -5.83 19.75 -10.43
N ALA A 125 -4.71 19.05 -10.21
CA ALA A 125 -4.60 17.60 -10.34
C ALA A 125 -5.53 16.88 -9.36
N ILE A 126 -5.61 17.33 -8.10
CA ILE A 126 -6.51 16.74 -7.10
C ILE A 126 -7.98 17.03 -7.44
N ASP A 127 -8.31 18.26 -7.85
CA ASP A 127 -9.68 18.65 -8.21
C ASP A 127 -10.19 17.91 -9.47
N ALA A 128 -9.29 17.46 -10.34
CA ALA A 128 -9.62 16.64 -11.52
C ALA A 128 -9.87 15.16 -11.20
N LEU A 129 -9.67 14.71 -9.96
CA LEU A 129 -9.89 13.31 -9.59
C LEU A 129 -11.39 12.96 -9.59
N PRO A 130 -11.79 11.83 -10.21
CA PRO A 130 -13.20 11.44 -10.30
C PRO A 130 -13.71 10.88 -8.96
N LYS A 131 -14.85 11.39 -8.49
CA LYS A 131 -15.55 10.87 -7.30
C LYS A 131 -16.32 9.57 -7.59
N THR A 132 -16.61 9.30 -8.85
CA THR A 132 -17.22 8.06 -9.32
C THR A 132 -16.13 7.14 -9.88
N LYS A 133 -16.20 5.86 -9.55
CA LYS A 133 -15.23 4.88 -10.02
C LYS A 133 -15.43 4.60 -11.51
N SER A 134 -14.34 4.66 -12.29
CA SER A 134 -14.22 4.01 -13.60
C SER A 134 -13.17 2.90 -13.51
N PRO A 135 -13.54 1.60 -13.52
CA PRO A 135 -12.59 0.50 -13.38
C PRO A 135 -11.60 0.39 -14.54
N VAL A 136 -12.04 0.76 -15.75
CA VAL A 136 -11.21 0.82 -16.96
C VAL A 136 -11.12 2.28 -17.39
N VAL A 137 -9.92 2.71 -17.76
CA VAL A 137 -9.64 4.06 -18.23
C VAL A 137 -8.84 4.02 -19.52
N PRO A 138 -9.03 4.98 -20.44
CA PRO A 138 -8.15 5.12 -21.59
C PRO A 138 -6.71 5.39 -21.14
N GLY A 139 -5.75 4.81 -21.88
CA GLY A 139 -4.32 5.10 -21.74
C GLY A 139 -3.93 6.44 -22.38
#